data_AF-A0A950Y9N9-F1
#
_entry.id   AF-A0A950Y9N9-F1
#
_cell.length_a   1.000
_cell.length_b   1.000
_cell.length_c   1.000
_cell.angle_alpha   90.00
_cell.angle_beta   90.00
_cell.angle_gamma   90.00
#
_symmetry.space_group_name_H-M   'P 1'
#
loop_
_entity.id
_entity.type
_entity.pdbx_description
1 polymer ?
#
loop_
_entity_poly.entity_id
_entity_poly.type
_entity_poly.pdbx_seq_one_letter_code
_entity_poly.pdbx_strand_id
1 'polypeptide(L)'
;MAPISSHCFDYAADEDGGFAVEAVTVQDPIGFTVSLCDENGPMWGEPLVEAARQYRRWIGLLNMSNDDNNASVSLDDDGNEVFVADFQPVELERINAAREFSTRVLEAAGASRILWSGLATTHMQGSCRMGADAATSVVDPHCQSHEVKRLYVGDGSLHSRTLSVNPSLTIMALASRLAEHLDSGAGGQLEARREQLVA
;
A
#
# COMPACT_ATOMS: atom_id res chain seq x y z
N MET A 1 -6.79 19.90 8.34
CA MET A 1 -7.95 19.25 7.71
C MET A 1 -7.51 17.84 7.42
N ALA A 2 -8.03 16.85 8.15
CA ALA A 2 -7.78 15.45 7.80
C ALA A 2 -8.43 15.19 6.42
N PRO A 3 -7.78 14.44 5.50
CA PRO A 3 -8.39 14.11 4.22
C PRO A 3 -9.73 13.41 4.47
N ILE A 4 -10.72 13.71 3.63
CA ILE A 4 -11.97 12.95 3.62
C ILE A 4 -11.61 11.59 3.02
N SER A 5 -11.42 10.58 3.86
CA SER A 5 -11.40 9.19 3.41
C SER A 5 -12.85 8.71 3.35
N SER A 6 -13.33 8.40 2.15
CA SER A 6 -14.61 7.72 1.95
C SER A 6 -14.33 6.27 1.57
N HIS A 7 -14.74 5.35 2.44
CA HIS A 7 -14.66 3.92 2.17
C HIS A 7 -15.96 3.49 1.48
N CYS A 8 -15.85 2.87 0.30
CA CYS A 8 -17.00 2.24 -0.35
C CYS A 8 -17.00 0.77 0.03
N PHE A 9 -17.90 0.40 0.93
CA PHE A 9 -18.04 -0.98 1.39
C PHE A 9 -19.01 -1.81 0.53
N ASP A 10 -19.58 -1.25 -0.55
CA ASP A 10 -20.51 -1.99 -1.44
C ASP A 10 -19.83 -3.17 -2.17
N TYR A 11 -18.50 -3.15 -2.28
CA TYR A 11 -17.69 -4.27 -2.76
C TYR A 11 -16.90 -4.96 -1.63
N ALA A 12 -17.06 -4.48 -0.39
CA ALA A 12 -16.47 -5.04 0.82
C ALA A 12 -17.38 -6.09 1.44
N ALA A 13 -17.41 -7.28 0.84
CA ALA A 13 -17.45 -8.44 1.70
C ALA A 13 -16.06 -8.50 2.34
N ASP A 14 -15.99 -8.39 3.67
CA ASP A 14 -14.74 -8.36 4.45
C ASP A 14 -13.78 -9.52 4.10
N GLU A 15 -14.33 -10.61 3.55
CA GLU A 15 -13.60 -11.78 3.06
C GLU A 15 -13.04 -11.57 1.63
N ASP A 16 -13.78 -10.92 0.73
CA ASP A 16 -13.48 -10.80 -0.70
C ASP A 16 -12.84 -9.45 -1.11
N GLY A 17 -12.44 -8.58 -0.18
CA GLY A 17 -11.67 -7.35 -0.46
C GLY A 17 -12.52 -6.11 -0.79
N GLY A 18 -11.91 -5.00 -1.24
CA GLY A 18 -12.64 -3.74 -1.51
C GLY A 18 -11.75 -2.55 -1.86
N PHE A 19 -12.34 -1.36 -2.04
CA PHE A 19 -11.59 -0.14 -2.36
C PHE A 19 -11.88 1.04 -1.42
N ALA A 20 -10.88 1.90 -1.23
CA ALA A 20 -11.01 3.20 -0.59
C ALA A 20 -10.77 4.32 -1.61
N VAL A 21 -11.46 5.44 -1.43
CA VAL A 21 -11.21 6.66 -2.21
C VAL A 21 -10.82 7.78 -1.26
N GLU A 22 -9.68 8.39 -1.53
CA GLU A 22 -9.16 9.52 -0.77
C GLU A 22 -9.15 10.77 -1.66
N ALA A 23 -9.78 11.85 -1.19
CA ALA A 23 -9.59 13.16 -1.81
C ALA A 23 -8.20 13.68 -1.45
N VAL A 24 -7.35 13.84 -2.45
CA VAL A 24 -5.96 14.26 -2.27
C VAL A 24 -5.71 15.58 -2.99
N THR A 25 -4.81 16.39 -2.43
CA THR A 25 -4.19 17.44 -3.23
C THR A 25 -3.46 16.77 -4.39
N VAL A 26 -3.63 17.33 -5.58
CA VAL A 26 -2.79 16.95 -6.72
C VAL A 26 -1.33 17.05 -6.28
N GLN A 27 -0.51 16.06 -6.65
CA GLN A 27 0.94 16.05 -6.41
C GLN A 27 1.56 17.38 -6.84
N ASP A 28 2.78 17.68 -6.39
CA ASP A 28 3.49 18.87 -6.83
C ASP A 28 3.46 19.03 -8.37
N PRO A 29 3.62 20.26 -8.91
CA PRO A 29 3.45 20.50 -10.34
C PRO A 29 4.30 19.60 -11.23
N ILE A 30 5.48 19.17 -10.78
CA ILE A 30 6.34 18.25 -11.53
C ILE A 30 5.71 16.86 -11.52
N GLY A 31 5.41 16.32 -10.33
CA GLY A 31 4.72 15.04 -10.16
C GLY A 31 3.42 14.93 -10.96
N PHE A 32 2.62 15.99 -10.95
CA PHE A 32 1.43 16.12 -11.79
C PHE A 32 1.76 15.95 -13.27
N THR A 33 2.67 16.75 -13.81
CA THR A 33 2.99 16.72 -15.26
C THR A 33 3.58 15.41 -15.76
N VAL A 34 4.36 14.70 -14.93
CA VAL A 34 4.96 13.42 -15.34
C VAL A 34 3.99 12.25 -15.24
N SER A 35 2.89 12.40 -14.51
CA SER A 35 1.92 11.32 -14.26
C SER A 35 0.68 11.38 -15.15
N LEU A 36 0.52 12.45 -15.95
CA LEU A 36 -0.64 12.61 -16.82
C LEU A 36 -0.57 11.68 -18.02
N CYS A 37 -1.63 10.89 -18.19
CA CYS A 37 -1.85 10.06 -19.36
C CYS A 37 -3.20 10.40 -20.02
N ASP A 38 -3.27 10.28 -21.34
CA ASP A 38 -4.52 10.19 -22.10
C ASP A 38 -4.69 8.77 -22.69
N GLU A 39 -5.68 8.59 -23.56
CA GLU A 39 -5.99 7.33 -24.24
C GLU A 39 -4.85 6.76 -25.08
N ASN A 40 -3.86 7.58 -25.45
CA ASN A 40 -2.70 7.21 -26.26
C ASN A 40 -1.43 7.00 -25.42
N GLY A 41 -1.52 7.11 -24.09
CA GLY A 41 -0.39 6.95 -23.17
C GLY A 41 -0.02 8.24 -22.45
N PRO A 42 1.25 8.42 -22.02
CA PRO A 42 1.67 9.64 -21.36
C PRO A 42 1.39 10.87 -22.23
N MET A 43 1.00 11.99 -21.63
CA MET A 43 0.76 13.23 -22.36
C MET A 43 2.07 13.93 -22.69
N TRP A 44 2.12 14.59 -23.86
CA TRP A 44 3.28 15.38 -24.30
C TRP A 44 2.82 16.63 -25.04
N GLY A 45 3.72 17.62 -25.20
CA GLY A 45 3.48 18.79 -26.03
C GLY A 45 2.37 19.71 -25.52
N GLU A 46 1.57 20.24 -26.44
CA GLU A 46 0.54 21.25 -26.15
C GLU A 46 -0.55 20.78 -25.16
N PRO A 47 -1.11 19.56 -25.27
CA PRO A 47 -2.07 19.05 -24.28
C PRO A 47 -1.54 19.01 -22.85
N LEU A 48 -0.28 18.62 -22.67
CA LEU A 48 0.39 18.60 -21.37
C LEU A 48 0.60 20.02 -20.84
N VAL A 49 1.08 20.94 -21.70
CA VAL A 49 1.30 22.35 -21.34
C VAL A 49 -0.01 23.01 -20.89
N GLU A 50 -1.12 22.75 -21.57
CA GLU A 50 -2.42 23.30 -21.19
C GLU A 50 -2.91 22.73 -19.86
N ALA A 51 -2.78 21.42 -19.64
CA ALA A 51 -3.10 20.82 -18.34
C ALA A 51 -2.25 21.42 -17.21
N ALA A 52 -0.95 21.61 -17.43
CA ALA A 52 -0.01 22.20 -16.49
C ALA A 52 -0.35 23.67 -16.14
N ARG A 53 -0.74 24.49 -17.13
CA ARG A 53 -1.19 25.87 -16.90
C ARG A 53 -2.41 25.94 -15.99
N GLN A 54 -3.25 24.91 -16.04
CA GLN A 54 -4.45 24.80 -15.23
C GLN A 54 -4.23 24.04 -13.92
N TYR A 55 -2.99 23.68 -13.54
CA TYR A 55 -2.65 22.87 -12.35
C TYR A 55 -3.50 23.19 -11.10
N ARG A 56 -3.67 24.48 -10.77
CA ARG A 56 -4.41 24.95 -9.59
C ARG A 56 -5.94 24.71 -9.65
N ARG A 57 -6.46 24.25 -10.78
CA ARG A 57 -7.87 23.94 -11.03
C ARG A 57 -8.16 22.45 -11.04
N TRP A 58 -7.13 21.61 -10.85
CA TRP A 58 -7.28 20.17 -10.76
C TRP A 58 -7.50 19.74 -9.31
N ILE A 59 -8.26 18.66 -9.13
CA ILE A 59 -8.41 17.92 -7.88
C ILE A 59 -8.04 16.46 -8.14
N GLY A 60 -7.41 15.81 -7.16
CA GLY A 60 -7.06 14.40 -7.24
C GLY A 60 -8.00 13.55 -6.39
N LEU A 61 -8.38 12.39 -6.93
CA LEU A 61 -8.90 11.28 -6.13
C LEU A 61 -7.90 10.13 -6.24
N LEU A 62 -7.49 9.59 -5.11
CA LEU A 62 -6.67 8.38 -5.05
C LEU A 62 -7.59 7.19 -4.83
N ASN A 63 -7.60 6.27 -5.79
CA ASN A 63 -8.31 5.00 -5.69
C ASN A 63 -7.36 3.94 -5.18
N MET A 64 -7.67 3.36 -4.01
CA MET A 64 -6.84 2.34 -3.38
C MET A 64 -7.61 1.03 -3.36
N SER A 65 -7.06 -0.02 -3.95
CA SER A 65 -7.62 -1.37 -3.96
C SER A 65 -6.57 -2.33 -3.41
N ASN A 66 -7.01 -3.38 -2.72
CA ASN A 66 -6.15 -4.48 -2.32
C ASN A 66 -6.03 -5.52 -3.44
N ASP A 67 -4.92 -6.22 -3.45
CA ASP A 67 -4.75 -7.46 -4.18
C ASP A 67 -5.05 -8.66 -3.25
N ASP A 68 -5.09 -9.83 -3.84
CA ASP A 68 -5.25 -11.11 -3.15
C ASP A 68 -3.87 -11.78 -2.91
N ASN A 69 -2.82 -10.96 -2.76
CA ASN A 69 -1.42 -11.35 -2.54
C ASN A 69 -0.83 -12.27 -3.65
N ASN A 70 -1.21 -12.04 -4.91
CA ASN A 70 -0.70 -12.82 -6.04
C ASN A 70 0.66 -12.30 -6.57
N ALA A 71 1.11 -11.16 -6.06
CA ALA A 71 2.39 -10.57 -6.40
C ALA A 71 3.56 -11.28 -5.71
N SER A 72 4.75 -11.16 -6.30
CA SER A 72 5.99 -11.67 -5.71
C SER A 72 7.14 -10.69 -5.87
N VAL A 73 8.10 -10.81 -4.95
CA VAL A 73 9.41 -10.16 -5.03
C VAL A 73 10.48 -11.24 -4.90
N SER A 74 11.47 -11.20 -5.79
CA SER A 74 12.60 -12.13 -5.79
C SER A 74 13.89 -11.40 -6.17
N LEU A 75 15.03 -12.09 -6.06
CA LEU A 75 16.29 -11.63 -6.62
C LEU A 75 16.61 -12.45 -7.88
N ASP A 76 17.10 -11.81 -8.92
CA ASP A 76 17.67 -12.51 -10.08
C ASP A 76 19.09 -13.04 -9.80
N ASP A 77 19.69 -13.71 -10.78
CA ASP A 77 21.03 -14.31 -10.66
C ASP A 77 22.14 -13.27 -10.39
N ASP A 78 21.91 -12.01 -10.76
CA ASP A 78 22.83 -10.90 -10.54
C ASP A 78 22.56 -10.17 -9.22
N GLY A 79 21.53 -10.59 -8.47
CA GLY A 79 21.12 -10.01 -7.19
C GLY A 79 20.24 -8.77 -7.32
N ASN A 80 19.67 -8.48 -8.49
CA ASN A 80 18.73 -7.39 -8.66
C ASN A 80 17.32 -7.81 -8.22
N GLU A 81 16.58 -6.85 -7.66
CA GLU A 81 15.19 -7.05 -7.27
C GLU A 81 14.29 -7.20 -8.50
N VAL A 82 13.51 -8.27 -8.52
CA VAL A 82 12.49 -8.56 -9.52
C VAL A 82 11.14 -8.51 -8.85
N PHE A 83 10.26 -7.67 -9.36
CA PHE A 83 8.89 -7.51 -8.89
C PHE A 83 7.93 -8.04 -9.94
N VAL A 84 7.04 -8.94 -9.53
CA VAL A 84 5.99 -9.48 -10.38
C VAL A 84 4.65 -9.13 -9.75
N ALA A 85 3.82 -8.42 -10.51
CA ALA A 85 2.41 -8.24 -10.18
C ALA A 85 1.57 -9.17 -11.05
N ASP A 86 0.68 -9.95 -10.43
CA ASP A 86 -0.22 -10.87 -11.12
C ASP A 86 -1.68 -10.52 -10.80
N PHE A 87 -2.22 -9.57 -11.57
CA PHE A 87 -3.57 -9.07 -11.35
C PHE A 87 -4.62 -10.09 -11.78
N GLN A 88 -5.47 -10.48 -10.83
CA GLN A 88 -6.59 -11.38 -11.06
C GLN A 88 -7.83 -10.62 -11.56
N PRO A 89 -8.76 -11.29 -12.27
CA PRO A 89 -9.98 -10.66 -12.76
C PRO A 89 -10.79 -9.92 -11.69
N VAL A 90 -10.89 -10.50 -10.49
CA VAL A 90 -11.60 -9.89 -9.36
C VAL A 90 -10.96 -8.57 -8.90
N GLU A 91 -9.64 -8.46 -8.96
CA GLU A 91 -8.92 -7.23 -8.60
C GLU A 91 -9.14 -6.15 -9.67
N LEU A 92 -9.16 -6.54 -10.96
CA LEU A 92 -9.51 -5.65 -12.06
C LEU A 92 -10.94 -5.13 -11.95
N GLU A 93 -11.89 -5.98 -11.55
CA GLU A 93 -13.27 -5.58 -11.26
C GLU A 93 -13.33 -4.54 -10.12
N ARG A 94 -12.59 -4.75 -9.02
CA ARG A 94 -12.50 -3.77 -7.92
C ARG A 94 -11.91 -2.43 -8.38
N ILE A 95 -10.84 -2.46 -9.18
CA ILE A 95 -10.19 -1.26 -9.73
C ILE A 95 -11.17 -0.48 -10.63
N ASN A 96 -11.91 -1.19 -11.50
CA ASN A 96 -12.90 -0.58 -12.37
C ASN A 96 -14.08 0.00 -11.58
N ALA A 97 -14.56 -0.68 -10.55
CA ALA A 97 -15.60 -0.16 -9.66
C ALA A 97 -15.16 1.13 -8.94
N ALA A 98 -13.92 1.18 -8.45
CA ALA A 98 -13.35 2.38 -7.85
C ALA A 98 -13.26 3.52 -8.86
N ARG A 99 -12.88 3.22 -10.10
CA ARG A 99 -12.82 4.17 -11.22
C ARG A 99 -14.21 4.75 -11.51
N GLU A 100 -15.22 3.91 -11.66
CA GLU A 100 -16.60 4.34 -11.92
C GLU A 100 -17.17 5.20 -10.79
N PHE A 101 -16.94 4.80 -9.54
CA PHE A 101 -17.35 5.58 -8.38
C PHE A 101 -16.71 6.98 -8.40
N SER A 102 -15.39 7.05 -8.58
CA SER A 102 -14.66 8.33 -8.63
C SER A 102 -15.08 9.20 -9.81
N THR A 103 -15.39 8.63 -10.97
CA THR A 103 -15.98 9.36 -12.11
C THR A 103 -17.28 10.05 -11.69
N ARG A 104 -18.23 9.29 -11.10
CA ARG A 104 -19.53 9.85 -10.69
C ARG A 104 -19.38 10.97 -9.67
N VAL A 105 -18.45 10.83 -8.73
CA VAL A 105 -18.15 11.86 -7.73
C VAL A 105 -17.62 13.13 -8.40
N LEU A 106 -16.66 13.02 -9.30
CA LEU A 106 -16.07 14.16 -10.01
C LEU A 106 -17.09 14.85 -10.94
N GLU A 107 -17.91 14.08 -11.66
CA GLU A 107 -18.98 14.62 -12.51
C GLU A 107 -20.02 15.37 -11.68
N ALA A 108 -20.46 14.80 -10.55
CA ALA A 108 -21.40 15.45 -9.64
C ALA A 108 -20.82 16.73 -9.02
N ALA A 109 -19.49 16.79 -8.84
CA ALA A 109 -18.78 17.98 -8.40
C ALA A 109 -18.57 19.03 -9.51
N GLY A 110 -18.95 18.74 -10.75
CA GLY A 110 -18.85 19.66 -11.89
C GLY A 110 -17.52 19.61 -12.63
N ALA A 111 -16.77 18.50 -12.55
CA ALA A 111 -15.54 18.33 -13.31
C ALA A 111 -15.82 18.40 -14.82
N SER A 112 -15.14 19.31 -15.53
CA SER A 112 -15.24 19.45 -16.99
C SER A 112 -14.32 18.50 -17.75
N ARG A 113 -13.36 17.88 -17.05
CA ARG A 113 -12.38 16.93 -17.60
C ARG A 113 -11.93 15.99 -16.50
N ILE A 114 -11.87 14.69 -16.81
CA ILE A 114 -11.40 13.64 -15.90
C ILE A 114 -10.26 12.89 -16.60
N LEU A 115 -9.15 12.71 -15.89
CA LEU A 115 -7.96 12.02 -16.36
C LEU A 115 -7.60 10.91 -15.38
N TRP A 116 -7.01 9.84 -15.90
CA TRP A 116 -6.58 8.70 -15.11
C TRP A 116 -5.06 8.60 -15.18
N SER A 117 -4.41 8.69 -14.03
CA SER A 117 -3.04 8.21 -13.90
C SER A 117 -3.05 6.68 -13.91
N GLY A 118 -1.99 6.07 -14.43
CA GLY A 118 -1.85 4.61 -14.42
C GLY A 118 -1.83 4.02 -13.00
N LEU A 119 -1.84 2.69 -12.92
CA LEU A 119 -1.65 1.98 -11.66
C LEU A 119 -0.24 2.20 -11.14
N ALA A 120 -0.13 2.54 -9.87
CA ALA A 120 1.12 2.64 -9.15
C ALA A 120 0.90 2.23 -7.69
N THR A 121 1.94 1.68 -7.07
CA THR A 121 1.95 1.46 -5.62
C THR A 121 3.30 1.87 -5.04
N THR A 122 3.26 2.54 -3.89
CA THR A 122 4.40 2.77 -3.01
C THR A 122 4.27 1.98 -1.71
N HIS A 123 3.26 1.11 -1.61
CA HIS A 123 2.89 0.36 -0.40
C HIS A 123 3.05 -1.13 -0.67
N MET A 124 4.27 -1.57 -0.92
CA MET A 124 4.55 -3.00 -1.01
C MET A 124 4.43 -3.65 0.37
N GLN A 125 3.67 -4.74 0.46
CA GLN A 125 3.36 -5.42 1.71
C GLN A 125 3.41 -6.94 1.51
N GLY A 126 3.49 -7.68 2.61
CA GLY A 126 3.24 -9.14 2.62
C GLY A 126 4.41 -10.05 2.22
N SER A 127 5.59 -9.52 1.89
CA SER A 127 6.77 -10.32 1.52
C SER A 127 7.33 -11.18 2.67
N CYS A 128 7.11 -10.78 3.92
CA CYS A 128 7.46 -11.55 5.11
C CYS A 128 6.22 -11.78 5.98
N ARG A 129 5.16 -12.34 5.37
CA ARG A 129 3.85 -12.38 6.01
C ARG A 129 3.91 -13.00 7.41
N MET A 130 3.17 -12.40 8.33
CA MET A 130 2.96 -12.87 9.68
C MET A 130 1.85 -13.94 9.72
N GLY A 131 2.06 -15.04 10.44
CA GLY A 131 1.08 -16.11 10.59
C GLY A 131 1.46 -17.16 11.62
N ALA A 132 0.48 -17.94 12.08
CA ALA A 132 0.73 -19.02 13.05
C ALA A 132 1.34 -20.28 12.42
N ASP A 133 1.15 -20.48 11.11
CA ASP A 133 1.65 -21.64 10.36
C ASP A 133 2.90 -21.29 9.56
N ALA A 134 4.02 -21.93 9.90
CA ALA A 134 5.30 -21.77 9.22
C ALA A 134 5.29 -22.24 7.76
N ALA A 135 4.33 -23.09 7.35
CA ALA A 135 4.19 -23.52 5.95
C ALA A 135 3.64 -22.40 5.05
N THR A 136 2.94 -21.42 5.62
CA THR A 136 2.30 -20.33 4.88
C THR A 136 2.79 -18.95 5.30
N SER A 137 3.71 -18.85 6.25
CA SER A 137 4.18 -17.57 6.79
C SER A 137 5.67 -17.57 7.11
N VAL A 138 6.29 -16.38 7.11
CA VAL A 138 7.73 -16.21 7.34
C VAL A 138 8.03 -15.95 8.82
N VAL A 139 7.13 -15.23 9.48
CA VAL A 139 7.23 -14.92 10.91
C VAL A 139 5.97 -15.31 11.67
N ASP A 140 6.15 -15.62 12.94
CA ASP A 140 5.09 -15.95 13.89
C ASP A 140 4.27 -14.69 14.28
N PRO A 141 3.16 -14.84 15.03
CA PRO A 141 2.36 -13.70 15.49
C PRO A 141 3.09 -12.69 16.38
N HIS A 142 4.32 -12.97 16.83
CA HIS A 142 5.19 -12.05 17.57
C HIS A 142 6.25 -11.40 16.68
N CYS A 143 6.09 -11.51 15.35
CA CYS A 143 7.00 -11.02 14.33
C CYS A 143 8.39 -11.70 14.35
N GLN A 144 8.52 -12.85 15.00
CA GLN A 144 9.76 -13.62 15.04
C GLN A 144 9.81 -14.60 13.88
N SER A 145 10.95 -14.74 13.21
CA SER A 145 11.17 -15.77 12.20
C SER A 145 10.86 -17.17 12.76
N HIS A 146 10.13 -17.96 11.97
CA HIS A 146 9.87 -19.37 12.29
C HIS A 146 11.15 -20.22 12.25
N GLU A 147 12.11 -19.86 11.40
CA GLU A 147 13.34 -20.62 11.19
C GLU A 147 14.48 -20.20 12.13
N VAL A 148 14.57 -18.90 12.43
CA VAL A 148 15.69 -18.32 13.18
C VAL A 148 15.21 -17.72 14.50
N LYS A 149 15.64 -18.34 15.60
CA LYS A 149 15.35 -17.83 16.94
C LYS A 149 15.91 -16.42 17.14
N ARG A 150 15.08 -15.53 17.68
CA ARG A 150 15.44 -14.13 18.01
C ARG A 150 15.77 -13.25 16.78
N LEU A 151 15.38 -13.66 15.58
CA LEU A 151 15.32 -12.80 14.41
C LEU A 151 13.90 -12.27 14.27
N TYR A 152 13.74 -10.94 14.20
CA TYR A 152 12.43 -10.29 14.12
C TYR A 152 12.36 -9.39 12.89
N VAL A 153 11.15 -9.22 12.37
CA VAL A 153 10.82 -8.30 11.27
C VAL A 153 9.88 -7.22 11.80
N GLY A 154 10.01 -5.97 11.33
CA GLY A 154 9.34 -4.81 11.92
C GLY A 154 8.94 -3.73 10.90
N ASP A 155 8.36 -4.12 9.77
CA ASP A 155 7.99 -3.21 8.68
C ASP A 155 6.68 -3.64 7.96
N GLY A 156 6.41 -3.03 6.81
CA GLY A 156 5.23 -3.30 5.98
C GLY A 156 5.14 -4.72 5.38
N SER A 157 6.23 -5.49 5.37
CA SER A 157 6.25 -6.86 4.86
C SER A 157 5.42 -7.84 5.70
N LEU A 158 5.09 -7.48 6.95
CA LEU A 158 4.40 -8.33 7.92
C LEU A 158 2.91 -8.56 7.62
N HIS A 159 2.28 -7.70 6.82
CA HIS A 159 0.84 -7.78 6.60
C HIS A 159 0.45 -9.10 5.93
N SER A 160 -0.52 -9.82 6.48
CA SER A 160 -1.01 -11.09 5.92
C SER A 160 -1.79 -10.91 4.61
N ARG A 161 -2.35 -9.71 4.40
CA ARG A 161 -2.99 -9.23 3.17
C ARG A 161 -2.70 -7.74 3.01
N THR A 162 -2.52 -7.29 1.77
CA THR A 162 -2.44 -5.86 1.44
C THR A 162 -3.67 -5.11 1.94
N LEU A 163 -3.43 -3.91 2.44
CA LEU A 163 -4.48 -3.04 2.94
C LEU A 163 -4.95 -2.11 1.82
N SER A 164 -6.27 -1.94 1.65
CA SER A 164 -6.82 -0.92 0.74
C SER A 164 -6.73 0.50 1.30
N VAL A 165 -5.81 0.76 2.24
CA VAL A 165 -5.61 2.04 2.96
C VAL A 165 -4.13 2.28 3.25
N ASN A 166 -3.76 3.51 3.62
CA ASN A 166 -2.37 3.86 3.91
C ASN A 166 -1.84 3.08 5.14
N PRO A 167 -0.77 2.26 4.99
CA PRO A 167 -0.41 1.27 6.01
C PRO A 167 0.42 1.83 7.17
N SER A 168 0.85 3.11 7.11
CA SER A 168 1.81 3.67 8.06
C SER A 168 1.40 3.53 9.52
N LEU A 169 0.13 3.75 9.85
CA LEU A 169 -0.37 3.59 11.23
C LEU A 169 -0.35 2.13 11.69
N THR A 170 -0.69 1.19 10.80
CA THR A 170 -0.61 -0.24 11.09
C THR A 170 0.84 -0.69 11.30
N ILE A 171 1.76 -0.20 10.48
CA ILE A 171 3.20 -0.47 10.64
C ILE A 171 3.69 0.06 12.00
N MET A 172 3.35 1.30 12.34
CA MET A 172 3.72 1.87 13.65
C MET A 172 3.12 1.09 14.82
N ALA A 173 1.86 0.66 14.72
CA ALA A 173 1.22 -0.15 15.75
C ALA A 173 1.91 -1.52 15.93
N LEU A 174 2.26 -2.20 14.82
CA LEU A 174 3.00 -3.46 14.86
C LEU A 174 4.41 -3.28 15.45
N ALA A 175 5.11 -2.20 15.08
CA ALA A 175 6.42 -1.87 15.63
C ALA A 175 6.36 -1.59 17.14
N SER A 176 5.36 -0.83 17.61
CA SER A 176 5.14 -0.59 19.05
C SER A 176 4.85 -1.89 19.81
N ARG A 177 3.97 -2.74 19.27
CA ARG A 177 3.66 -4.06 19.85
C ARG A 177 4.89 -4.96 19.93
N LEU A 178 5.73 -4.96 18.89
CA LEU A 178 6.98 -5.72 18.88
C LEU A 178 7.95 -5.19 19.94
N ALA A 179 8.09 -3.86 20.08
CA ALA A 179 8.94 -3.26 21.11
C ALA A 179 8.50 -3.68 22.53
N GLU A 180 7.20 -3.64 22.82
CA GLU A 180 6.65 -4.12 24.09
C GLU A 180 6.92 -5.62 24.32
N HIS A 181 6.77 -6.45 23.28
CA HIS A 181 7.06 -7.88 23.37
C HIS A 181 8.53 -8.15 23.73
N LEU A 182 9.46 -7.42 23.11
CA LEU A 182 10.90 -7.55 23.38
C LEU A 182 11.27 -7.08 24.79
N ASP A 183 10.54 -6.11 25.34
CA ASP A 183 10.74 -5.57 26.68
C ASP A 183 10.08 -6.42 27.79
N SER A 184 8.96 -7.08 27.47
CA SER A 184 8.18 -7.85 28.46
C SER A 184 8.93 -9.05 29.05
N GLY A 185 9.23 -8.99 30.36
CA GLY A 185 9.86 -10.06 31.15
C GLY A 185 10.65 -9.51 32.35
N ALA A 186 10.93 -10.33 33.37
CA ALA A 186 11.91 -9.99 34.41
C ALA A 186 13.30 -9.97 33.76
N GLY A 187 13.66 -8.80 33.23
CA GLY A 187 14.78 -8.60 32.32
C GLY A 187 14.46 -9.09 30.91
N GLY A 188 13.67 -8.33 30.13
CA GLY A 188 13.25 -8.66 28.75
C GLY A 188 14.37 -9.20 27.85
N GLN A 189 14.07 -9.71 26.64
CA GLN A 189 15.09 -10.37 25.80
C GLN A 189 16.38 -9.56 25.57
N LEU A 190 16.26 -8.23 25.69
CA LEU A 190 17.35 -7.28 25.69
C LEU A 190 18.14 -7.24 27.01
N GLU A 191 17.46 -7.15 28.15
CA GLU A 191 18.09 -7.05 29.47
C GLU A 191 18.73 -8.39 29.91
N ALA A 192 18.08 -9.54 29.65
CA ALA A 192 18.69 -10.86 29.86
C ALA A 192 19.99 -11.04 29.05
N ARG A 193 20.12 -10.36 27.91
CA ARG A 193 21.35 -10.38 27.09
C ARG A 193 22.41 -9.41 27.62
N ARG A 194 21.98 -8.25 28.12
CA ARG A 194 22.89 -7.30 28.79
C ARG A 194 23.58 -7.95 29.98
N GLU A 195 22.86 -8.75 30.76
CA GLU A 195 23.46 -9.53 31.84
C GLU A 195 24.45 -10.60 31.34
N GLN A 196 24.14 -11.29 30.24
CA GLN A 196 25.03 -12.30 29.64
C GLN A 196 26.29 -11.74 28.95
N LEU A 197 26.25 -10.50 28.46
CA LEU A 197 27.40 -9.85 27.79
C LEU A 197 28.35 -9.15 28.78
N VAL A 198 27.89 -8.89 30.00
CA VAL A 198 28.64 -8.16 31.05
C VAL A 198 29.19 -9.13 32.11
N ALA A 199 28.83 -10.41 32.05
CA ALA A 199 29.37 -11.51 32.85
C ALA A 199 30.55 -12.21 32.13
#